data_AF-A0A916XSL0-F1
#
_entry.id   AF-A0A916XSL0-F1
#
_cell.length_a   1.000
_cell.length_b   1.000
_cell.length_c   1.000
_cell.angle_alpha   90.00
_cell.angle_beta   90.00
_cell.angle_gamma   90.00
#
_symmetry.space_group_name_H-M   'P 1'
#
loop_
_entity.id
_entity.type
_entity.pdbx_description
1 polymer ?
#
loop_
_entity_poly.entity_id
_entity_poly.type
_entity_poly.pdbx_seq_one_letter_code
_entity_poly.pdbx_strand_id
1 'polypeptide(L)'
;MLYHRGYGLGAPKIFGFHGAGAATIRHNAPVRRGDRVPIHPGRQLHGRSVRKAKPRHASPRGQKPDHTVNSQETTTIRRPFRAPPAQKEGPRSNKDIRIPFVQLIDTDGQNRGPTPTAEALAMAEEAGLDLVEIVPTANPPVCKILDLGKLKYEGQKKAAEQRKRQKTVEVKEIKMRPNIDDHDYETKMKAVRRFFEEGDKVKLTLRFRGREMAHQDLGMVLLNRVREETAEIAKVEAEPKLEGRQMMMVLAPRA
;
A
#
# COMPACT_ATOMS: atom_id res chain seq x y z
N MET A 1 44.67 -11.40 31.83
CA MET A 1 43.92 -11.64 33.08
C MET A 1 42.75 -12.56 32.75
N LEU A 2 42.92 -13.86 33.04
CA LEU A 2 41.85 -14.87 32.97
C LEU A 2 41.07 -14.87 34.28
N TYR A 3 39.76 -15.04 34.24
CA TYR A 3 39.00 -15.61 35.36
C TYR A 3 38.03 -16.67 34.85
N HIS A 4 38.27 -17.90 35.33
CA HIS A 4 37.46 -19.10 35.21
C HIS A 4 36.64 -19.32 36.50
N ARG A 5 35.37 -19.74 36.36
CA ARG A 5 34.53 -20.64 37.22
C ARG A 5 33.06 -20.25 37.03
N GLY A 6 32.09 -21.10 36.67
CA GLY A 6 32.05 -22.56 36.59
C GLY A 6 31.56 -23.21 37.87
N TYR A 7 30.23 -23.30 38.08
CA TYR A 7 29.54 -24.29 38.91
C TYR A 7 28.12 -24.52 38.41
N GLY A 8 27.73 -25.79 38.26
CA GLY A 8 26.38 -26.24 38.01
C GLY A 8 25.92 -27.26 39.06
N LEU A 9 24.72 -27.81 38.81
CA LEU A 9 24.09 -29.06 39.31
C LEU A 9 22.90 -28.94 40.29
N GLY A 10 21.79 -29.55 39.82
CA GLY A 10 20.84 -30.38 40.59
C GLY A 10 19.60 -29.66 41.12
N ALA A 11 18.36 -30.16 41.05
CA ALA A 11 17.73 -31.35 40.48
C ALA A 11 16.18 -31.16 40.64
N PRO A 12 15.32 -31.88 39.89
CA PRO A 12 13.87 -31.68 39.88
C PRO A 12 13.13 -32.50 40.97
N LYS A 13 11.99 -31.98 41.48
CA LYS A 13 11.07 -32.72 42.36
C LYS A 13 9.65 -32.85 41.76
N ILE A 14 9.34 -34.05 41.30
CA ILE A 14 8.15 -34.87 41.55
C ILE A 14 7.07 -34.30 42.50
N PHE A 15 5.79 -34.32 42.10
CA PHE A 15 4.74 -35.18 42.68
C PHE A 15 3.38 -34.96 41.98
N GLY A 16 2.75 -36.05 41.54
CA GLY A 16 1.34 -36.06 41.13
C GLY A 16 0.42 -36.29 42.32
N PHE A 17 -0.81 -35.82 42.23
CA PHE A 17 -1.93 -36.30 43.04
C PHE A 17 -3.20 -36.38 42.21
N HIS A 18 -3.84 -37.55 42.34
CA HIS A 18 -5.18 -37.91 41.89
C HIS A 18 -6.26 -37.21 42.73
N GLY A 19 -7.47 -37.13 42.16
CA GLY A 19 -8.68 -37.52 42.92
C GLY A 19 -9.75 -36.47 43.16
N ALA A 20 -10.80 -36.54 42.33
CA ALA A 20 -12.22 -36.74 42.68
C ALA A 20 -12.95 -35.82 43.70
N GLY A 21 -14.20 -35.47 43.35
CA GLY A 21 -15.28 -35.09 44.27
C GLY A 21 -16.08 -33.87 43.81
N ALA A 22 -17.14 -34.03 43.00
CA ALA A 22 -18.54 -34.18 43.42
C ALA A 22 -19.16 -32.91 44.04
N ALA A 23 -19.98 -32.18 43.26
CA ALA A 23 -21.43 -32.01 43.49
C ALA A 23 -21.75 -30.79 44.41
N THR A 24 -22.75 -29.91 44.24
CA THR A 24 -24.18 -30.08 44.00
C THR A 24 -24.85 -28.68 43.94
N ILE A 25 -25.67 -28.42 42.91
CA ILE A 25 -26.99 -27.72 42.87
C ILE A 25 -27.18 -26.32 43.52
N ARG A 26 -27.69 -25.36 42.72
CA ARG A 26 -28.90 -24.53 42.96
C ARG A 26 -29.26 -23.79 41.65
N HIS A 27 -30.26 -24.27 40.91
CA HIS A 27 -31.64 -23.76 40.88
C HIS A 27 -31.76 -22.24 40.74
N ASN A 28 -32.01 -21.74 39.51
CA ASN A 28 -33.13 -20.81 39.33
C ASN A 28 -33.73 -20.90 37.92
N ALA A 29 -35.05 -20.77 37.89
CA ALA A 29 -35.99 -21.16 36.86
C ALA A 29 -36.15 -20.12 35.70
N PRO A 30 -36.92 -20.44 34.63
CA PRO A 30 -36.92 -19.72 33.36
C PRO A 30 -37.97 -18.61 33.29
N VAL A 31 -37.65 -17.49 32.64
CA VAL A 31 -38.65 -16.48 32.27
C VAL A 31 -39.12 -16.71 30.83
N ARG A 32 -40.43 -16.71 30.67
CA ARG A 32 -41.20 -17.17 29.49
C ARG A 32 -41.19 -16.18 28.32
N ARG A 33 -41.46 -16.77 27.14
CA ARG A 33 -41.86 -16.13 25.87
C ARG A 33 -43.28 -15.55 25.93
N GLY A 34 -43.54 -14.57 25.08
CA GLY A 34 -44.85 -14.00 24.70
C GLY A 34 -44.72 -12.46 24.65
N ASP A 35 -44.98 -11.71 23.58
CA ASP A 35 -45.88 -11.94 22.46
C ASP A 35 -45.41 -11.19 21.19
N ARG A 36 -45.71 -11.79 20.03
CA ARG A 36 -45.71 -11.10 18.74
C ARG A 36 -47.00 -10.31 18.61
N VAL A 37 -46.91 -9.10 18.05
CA VAL A 37 -48.00 -8.53 17.25
C VAL A 37 -47.40 -8.02 15.93
N PRO A 38 -47.90 -8.45 14.76
CA PRO A 38 -47.50 -7.93 13.46
C PRO A 38 -48.36 -6.72 13.09
N ILE A 39 -47.78 -5.70 12.47
CA ILE A 39 -48.56 -4.64 11.81
C ILE A 39 -48.06 -4.51 10.37
N HIS A 40 -48.95 -4.85 9.44
CA HIS A 40 -48.78 -4.78 7.99
C HIS A 40 -49.17 -3.38 7.44
N PRO A 41 -48.94 -3.10 6.14
CA PRO A 41 -48.43 -1.83 5.66
C PRO A 41 -49.53 -0.85 5.22
N GLY A 42 -49.24 0.45 5.28
CA GLY A 42 -50.17 1.49 4.87
C GLY A 42 -49.50 2.78 4.39
N ARG A 43 -49.50 2.94 3.07
CA ARG A 43 -49.79 4.17 2.32
C ARG A 43 -48.71 5.27 2.19
N GLN A 44 -48.23 5.39 0.95
CA GLN A 44 -47.65 6.56 0.29
C GLN A 44 -48.34 7.88 0.65
N LEU A 45 -47.54 8.89 1.00
CA LEU A 45 -47.85 10.29 0.76
C LEU A 45 -46.65 10.95 0.07
N HIS A 46 -46.90 11.43 -1.14
CA HIS A 46 -45.95 12.15 -1.97
C HIS A 46 -45.73 13.56 -1.38
N GLY A 47 -44.57 13.76 -0.75
CA GLY A 47 -44.10 15.07 -0.30
C GLY A 47 -43.50 15.87 -1.45
N ARG A 48 -44.25 16.87 -1.91
CA ARG A 48 -43.87 17.87 -2.93
C ARG A 48 -42.54 18.54 -2.59
N SER A 49 -41.59 18.45 -3.53
CA SER A 49 -40.39 19.29 -3.57
C SER A 49 -40.80 20.74 -3.86
N VAL A 50 -40.61 21.60 -2.86
CA VAL A 50 -40.78 23.06 -2.97
C VAL A 50 -39.60 23.60 -3.78
N ARG A 51 -39.83 23.87 -5.08
CA ARG A 51 -38.88 24.60 -5.91
C ARG A 51 -38.95 26.09 -5.56
N LYS A 52 -37.82 26.61 -5.07
CA LYS A 52 -37.60 28.04 -4.79
C LYS A 52 -37.73 28.83 -6.11
N ALA A 53 -38.57 29.86 -6.09
CA ALA A 53 -38.86 30.73 -7.23
C ALA A 53 -37.62 31.53 -7.67
N LYS A 54 -37.41 31.61 -8.99
CA LYS A 54 -36.41 32.46 -9.65
C LYS A 54 -37.11 33.76 -10.09
N PRO A 55 -36.58 34.96 -9.78
CA PRO A 55 -37.23 36.21 -10.15
C PRO A 55 -37.20 36.41 -11.67
N ARG A 56 -38.32 36.91 -12.20
CA ARG A 56 -38.49 37.31 -13.60
C ARG A 56 -37.80 38.66 -13.80
N HIS A 57 -36.73 38.71 -14.57
CA HIS A 57 -36.24 39.96 -15.14
C HIS A 57 -36.85 40.15 -16.53
N ALA A 58 -37.52 41.29 -16.69
CA ALA A 58 -38.14 41.76 -17.92
C ALA A 58 -37.08 42.08 -18.99
N SER A 59 -37.35 41.69 -20.23
CA SER A 59 -36.59 42.09 -21.40
C SER A 59 -36.83 43.57 -21.73
N PRO A 60 -35.81 44.33 -22.15
CA PRO A 60 -36.01 45.48 -23.00
C PRO A 60 -35.87 45.09 -24.48
N ARG A 61 -36.75 45.70 -25.29
CA ARG A 61 -36.78 45.62 -26.75
C ARG A 61 -35.54 46.25 -27.39
N GLY A 62 -35.02 45.56 -28.40
CA GLY A 62 -34.74 46.09 -29.74
C GLY A 62 -33.68 47.18 -29.93
N GLN A 63 -32.63 46.83 -30.67
CA GLN A 63 -32.20 47.55 -31.87
C GLN A 63 -31.20 46.68 -32.66
N LYS A 64 -31.44 46.50 -33.97
CA LYS A 64 -30.45 45.98 -34.92
C LYS A 64 -29.54 47.13 -35.38
N PRO A 65 -28.31 46.86 -35.80
CA PRO A 65 -28.00 47.15 -37.20
C PRO A 65 -27.13 46.08 -37.90
N ASP A 66 -27.05 46.28 -39.21
CA ASP A 66 -26.73 45.37 -40.31
C ASP A 66 -25.25 45.02 -40.57
N HIS A 67 -25.12 44.06 -41.50
CA HIS A 67 -24.04 43.81 -42.47
C HIS A 67 -22.94 42.77 -42.17
N THR A 68 -22.93 41.73 -43.04
CA THR A 68 -21.80 40.97 -43.64
C THR A 68 -20.66 40.55 -42.72
N VAL A 69 -20.31 39.26 -42.60
CA VAL A 69 -19.49 38.51 -43.57
C VAL A 69 -19.76 37.01 -43.44
N ASN A 70 -19.98 36.34 -44.57
CA ASN A 70 -20.00 34.88 -44.69
C ASN A 70 -18.57 34.35 -44.43
N SER A 71 -18.26 34.03 -43.18
CA SER A 71 -16.99 33.40 -42.80
C SER A 71 -17.23 31.90 -42.70
N GLN A 72 -16.82 31.18 -43.73
CA GLN A 72 -16.66 29.73 -43.66
C GLN A 72 -15.77 29.43 -42.45
N GLU A 73 -16.34 28.79 -41.43
CA GLU A 73 -15.58 28.22 -40.31
C GLU A 73 -14.66 27.14 -40.88
N THR A 74 -13.47 27.55 -41.28
CA THR A 74 -12.32 26.67 -41.48
C THR A 74 -11.88 26.19 -40.10
N THR A 75 -12.68 25.30 -39.52
CA THR A 75 -12.31 24.54 -38.34
C THR A 75 -11.12 23.68 -38.76
N THR A 76 -9.93 24.22 -38.58
CA THR A 76 -8.68 23.52 -38.87
C THR A 76 -8.66 22.32 -37.95
N ILE A 77 -8.95 21.14 -38.49
CA ILE A 77 -8.88 19.86 -37.79
C ILE A 77 -7.46 19.75 -37.24
N ARG A 78 -7.29 20.04 -35.95
CA ARG A 78 -6.01 19.82 -35.27
C ARG A 78 -5.71 18.33 -35.39
N ARG A 79 -4.65 17.99 -36.13
CA ARG A 79 -4.13 16.63 -36.22
C ARG A 79 -4.02 16.07 -34.79
N PRO A 80 -4.57 14.88 -34.50
CA PRO A 80 -4.45 14.30 -33.17
C PRO A 80 -2.97 14.24 -32.81
N PHE A 81 -2.63 14.72 -31.61
CA PHE A 81 -1.27 14.75 -31.10
C PHE A 81 -0.68 13.34 -31.23
N ARG A 82 0.28 13.16 -32.15
CA ARG A 82 0.93 11.87 -32.38
C ARG A 82 1.60 11.49 -31.06
N ALA A 83 1.11 10.42 -30.44
CA ALA A 83 1.74 9.89 -29.22
C ALA A 83 3.24 9.72 -29.49
N PRO A 84 4.13 10.14 -28.57
CA PRO A 84 5.55 9.95 -28.74
C PRO A 84 5.82 8.45 -29.01
N PRO A 85 6.75 8.12 -29.93
CA PRO A 85 7.03 6.73 -30.25
C PRO A 85 7.39 5.97 -28.98
N ALA A 86 6.82 4.78 -28.81
CA ALA A 86 7.12 3.92 -27.68
C ALA A 86 8.64 3.73 -27.58
N GLN A 87 9.24 4.18 -26.48
CA GLN A 87 10.65 3.93 -26.23
C GLN A 87 10.83 2.43 -26.06
N LYS A 88 11.76 1.83 -26.81
CA LYS A 88 12.11 0.41 -26.63
C LYS A 88 12.68 0.25 -25.22
N GLU A 89 11.88 -0.24 -24.28
CA GLU A 89 12.32 -0.60 -22.94
C GLU A 89 13.20 -1.85 -23.02
N GLY A 90 14.49 -1.69 -22.68
CA GLY A 90 15.43 -2.80 -22.57
C GLY A 90 16.85 -2.46 -23.04
N PRO A 91 17.80 -3.39 -22.83
CA PRO A 91 19.15 -3.27 -23.36
C PRO A 91 19.14 -3.15 -24.89
N ARG A 92 20.07 -2.38 -25.44
CA ARG A 92 20.25 -2.29 -26.90
C ARG A 92 20.71 -3.65 -27.43
N SER A 93 20.23 -4.03 -28.61
CA SER A 93 20.59 -5.31 -29.21
C SER A 93 20.76 -5.21 -30.72
N ASN A 94 21.60 -6.07 -31.29
CA ASN A 94 21.83 -6.22 -32.71
C ASN A 94 22.05 -4.86 -33.40
N LYS A 95 21.18 -4.51 -34.36
CA LYS A 95 21.22 -3.28 -35.15
C LYS A 95 21.02 -2.00 -34.35
N ASP A 96 20.53 -2.09 -33.11
CA ASP A 96 20.41 -0.92 -32.22
C ASP A 96 21.78 -0.51 -31.64
N ILE A 97 22.81 -1.37 -31.73
CA ILE A 97 24.20 -1.09 -31.34
C ILE A 97 24.92 -0.41 -32.51
N ARG A 98 25.31 0.85 -32.33
CA ARG A 98 25.89 1.71 -33.41
C ARG A 98 27.37 2.03 -33.24
N ILE A 99 27.95 1.61 -32.12
CA ILE A 99 29.36 1.77 -31.82
C ILE A 99 30.21 0.85 -32.71
N PRO A 100 31.44 1.24 -33.09
CA PRO A 100 32.27 0.45 -34.00
C PRO A 100 32.97 -0.73 -33.33
N PHE A 101 33.26 -0.63 -32.03
CA PHE A 101 33.93 -1.66 -31.25
C PHE A 101 33.17 -1.95 -29.96
N VAL A 102 33.14 -3.21 -29.58
CA VAL A 102 32.49 -3.72 -28.36
C VAL A 102 33.44 -4.64 -27.62
N GLN A 103 33.35 -4.69 -26.30
CA GLN A 103 33.96 -5.76 -25.53
C GLN A 103 33.06 -7.00 -25.64
N LEU A 104 33.50 -8.03 -26.38
CA LEU A 104 32.66 -9.19 -26.70
C LEU A 104 32.81 -10.32 -25.68
N ILE A 105 31.67 -10.82 -25.21
CA ILE A 105 31.54 -12.09 -24.48
C ILE A 105 30.77 -13.06 -25.38
N ASP A 106 31.37 -14.21 -25.68
CA ASP A 106 30.76 -15.22 -26.53
C ASP A 106 29.66 -16.03 -25.83
N THR A 107 29.09 -17.00 -26.54
CA THR A 107 28.00 -17.87 -26.06
C THR A 107 28.43 -18.76 -24.90
N ASP A 108 29.70 -19.15 -24.87
CA ASP A 108 30.31 -19.97 -23.81
C ASP A 108 30.66 -19.12 -22.57
N GLY A 109 30.53 -17.80 -22.67
CA GLY A 109 30.87 -16.85 -21.62
C GLY A 109 32.36 -16.48 -21.59
N GLN A 110 33.13 -16.85 -22.61
CA GLN A 110 34.52 -16.44 -22.74
C GLN A 110 34.60 -14.99 -23.23
N ASN A 111 35.54 -14.25 -22.67
CA ASN A 111 35.79 -12.87 -23.06
C ASN A 111 36.74 -12.85 -24.26
N ARG A 112 36.26 -12.38 -25.42
CA ARG A 112 37.02 -12.30 -26.67
C ARG A 112 37.81 -11.00 -26.82
N GLY A 113 37.68 -10.07 -25.87
CA GLY A 113 38.37 -8.79 -25.94
C GLY A 113 37.55 -7.71 -26.68
N PRO A 114 38.20 -6.58 -27.02
CA PRO A 114 37.66 -5.61 -27.94
C PRO A 114 37.53 -6.20 -29.34
N THR A 115 36.31 -6.27 -29.87
CA THR A 115 35.97 -6.85 -31.17
C THR A 115 35.17 -5.84 -31.99
N PRO A 116 35.37 -5.74 -33.32
CA PRO A 116 34.51 -4.94 -34.18
C PRO A 116 33.05 -5.38 -34.06
N THR A 117 32.13 -4.42 -33.97
CA THR A 117 30.69 -4.72 -33.82
C THR A 117 30.14 -5.55 -34.98
N ALA A 118 30.65 -5.33 -36.20
CA ALA A 118 30.26 -6.12 -37.37
C ALA A 118 30.62 -7.61 -37.23
N GLU A 119 31.81 -7.91 -36.68
CA GLU A 119 32.25 -9.28 -36.43
C GLU A 119 31.43 -9.92 -35.29
N ALA A 120 31.19 -9.17 -34.21
CA ALA A 120 30.34 -9.62 -33.11
C ALA A 120 28.89 -9.92 -33.55
N LEU A 121 28.34 -9.12 -34.48
CA LEU A 121 27.02 -9.36 -35.07
C LEU A 121 27.00 -10.64 -35.94
N ALA A 122 28.05 -10.86 -36.73
CA ALA A 122 28.17 -12.07 -37.55
C ALA A 122 28.26 -13.34 -36.67
N MET A 123 29.05 -13.30 -35.59
CA MET A 123 29.12 -14.40 -34.62
C MET A 123 27.78 -14.68 -33.95
N ALA A 124 27.01 -13.64 -33.62
CA ALA A 124 25.68 -13.81 -33.04
C ALA A 124 24.70 -14.45 -34.05
N GLU A 125 24.75 -14.02 -35.31
CA GLU A 125 23.93 -14.56 -36.41
C GLU A 125 24.27 -16.03 -36.71
N GLU A 126 25.56 -16.39 -36.72
CA GLU A 126 26.03 -17.77 -36.91
C GLU A 126 25.56 -18.70 -35.77
N ALA A 127 25.55 -18.18 -34.53
CA ALA A 127 25.03 -18.90 -33.37
C ALA A 127 23.49 -18.92 -33.31
N GLY A 128 22.78 -18.19 -34.18
CA GLY A 128 21.33 -18.03 -34.13
C GLY A 128 20.82 -17.29 -32.88
N LEU A 129 21.64 -16.41 -32.31
CA LEU A 129 21.39 -15.65 -31.08
C LEU A 129 21.47 -14.14 -31.33
N ASP A 130 21.26 -13.34 -30.28
CA ASP A 130 21.33 -11.89 -30.35
C ASP A 130 22.63 -11.35 -29.73
N LEU A 131 23.20 -10.30 -30.33
CA LEU A 131 24.22 -9.48 -29.68
C LEU A 131 23.53 -8.47 -28.77
N VAL A 132 23.66 -8.62 -27.45
CA VAL A 132 22.98 -7.77 -26.47
C VAL A 132 23.98 -6.95 -25.68
N GLU A 133 23.77 -5.63 -25.61
CA GLU A 133 24.56 -4.70 -24.80
C GLU A 133 24.16 -4.83 -23.32
N ILE A 134 25.05 -5.38 -22.49
CA ILE A 134 24.81 -5.62 -21.06
C ILE A 134 25.28 -4.46 -20.20
N VAL A 135 26.45 -3.90 -20.53
CA VAL A 135 27.05 -2.78 -19.79
C VAL A 135 27.31 -1.61 -20.75
N PRO A 136 26.37 -0.65 -20.86
CA PRO A 136 26.54 0.51 -21.74
C PRO A 136 27.57 1.52 -21.23
N THR A 137 27.93 1.47 -19.95
CA THR A 137 28.81 2.44 -19.28
C THR A 137 30.30 2.14 -19.46
N ALA A 138 30.66 0.97 -19.97
CA ALA A 138 32.05 0.59 -20.22
C ALA A 138 32.59 1.22 -21.52
N ASN A 139 33.91 1.35 -21.64
CA ASN A 139 34.58 1.83 -22.84
C ASN A 139 35.71 0.86 -23.24
N PRO A 140 35.51 -0.02 -24.25
CA PRO A 140 34.30 -0.16 -25.08
C PRO A 140 33.12 -0.82 -24.31
N PRO A 141 31.85 -0.54 -24.69
CA PRO A 141 30.67 -1.17 -24.08
C PRO A 141 30.71 -2.70 -24.13
N VAL A 142 30.21 -3.34 -23.08
CA VAL A 142 30.25 -4.82 -22.97
C VAL A 142 29.00 -5.41 -23.60
N CYS A 143 29.22 -6.20 -24.65
CA CYS A 143 28.18 -6.92 -25.37
C CYS A 143 28.36 -8.43 -25.17
N LYS A 144 27.25 -9.14 -25.02
CA LYS A 144 27.22 -10.59 -24.87
C LYS A 144 26.31 -11.22 -25.92
N ILE A 145 26.74 -12.33 -26.50
CA ILE A 145 25.92 -13.13 -27.41
C ILE A 145 24.99 -14.02 -26.56
N LEU A 146 23.68 -13.78 -26.66
CA LEU A 146 22.67 -14.52 -25.91
C LEU A 146 21.27 -14.35 -26.52
N ASP A 147 20.30 -15.17 -26.08
CA ASP A 147 18.89 -15.01 -26.46
C ASP A 147 18.24 -13.85 -25.70
N LEU A 148 17.85 -12.79 -26.43
CA LEU A 148 17.22 -11.61 -25.85
C LEU A 148 15.85 -11.92 -25.23
N GLY A 149 15.08 -12.82 -25.83
CA GLY A 149 13.77 -13.25 -25.33
C GLY A 149 13.89 -13.93 -23.99
N LYS A 150 14.84 -14.86 -23.85
CA LYS A 150 15.14 -15.53 -22.58
C LYS A 150 15.60 -14.55 -21.51
N LEU A 151 16.51 -13.62 -21.84
CA LEU A 151 16.96 -12.58 -20.90
C LEU A 151 15.80 -11.73 -20.39
N LYS A 152 14.91 -11.29 -21.28
CA LYS A 152 13.71 -10.51 -20.92
C LYS A 152 12.78 -11.31 -20.00
N TYR A 153 12.54 -12.57 -20.31
CA TYR A 153 11.71 -13.45 -19.49
C TYR A 153 12.31 -13.66 -18.08
N GLU A 154 13.60 -13.95 -17.99
CA GLU A 154 14.29 -14.12 -16.71
C GLU A 154 14.30 -12.83 -15.90
N GLY A 155 14.53 -11.68 -16.55
CA GLY A 155 14.45 -10.37 -15.92
C GLY A 155 13.05 -10.08 -15.37
N GLN A 156 12.01 -10.33 -16.16
CA GLN A 156 10.61 -10.20 -15.72
C GLN A 156 10.25 -11.15 -14.59
N LYS A 157 10.69 -12.42 -14.66
CA LYS A 157 10.47 -13.42 -13.61
C LYS A 157 11.16 -13.03 -12.31
N LYS A 158 12.43 -12.63 -12.35
CA LYS A 158 13.17 -12.13 -11.19
C LYS A 158 12.53 -10.88 -10.60
N ALA A 159 12.14 -9.92 -11.43
CA ALA A 159 11.46 -8.71 -10.98
C ALA A 159 10.10 -9.05 -10.33
N ALA A 160 9.34 -10.00 -10.90
CA ALA A 160 8.08 -10.46 -10.32
C ALA A 160 8.28 -11.19 -8.98
N GLU A 161 9.30 -12.04 -8.88
CA GLU A 161 9.67 -12.70 -7.62
C GLU A 161 10.12 -11.69 -6.55
N GLN A 162 10.91 -10.69 -6.92
CA GLN A 162 11.31 -9.60 -6.04
C GLN A 162 10.10 -8.80 -5.55
N ARG A 163 9.19 -8.42 -6.45
CA ARG A 163 7.93 -7.73 -6.09
C ARG A 163 7.05 -8.56 -5.17
N LYS A 164 6.99 -9.89 -5.35
CA LYS A 164 6.25 -10.79 -4.46
C LYS A 164 6.91 -10.94 -3.08
N ARG A 165 8.24 -10.92 -3.03
CA ARG A 165 9.01 -11.03 -1.78
C ARG A 165 9.08 -9.71 -1.01
N GLN A 166 8.91 -8.59 -1.70
CA GLN A 166 8.86 -7.28 -1.07
C GLN A 166 7.64 -7.22 -0.15
N LYS A 167 7.88 -7.21 1.16
CA LYS A 167 6.84 -7.05 2.17
C LYS A 167 6.32 -5.60 2.08
N THR A 168 5.10 -5.44 1.58
CA THR A 168 4.44 -4.13 1.54
C THR A 168 4.06 -3.75 2.97
N VAL A 169 4.66 -2.68 3.48
CA VAL A 169 4.27 -2.11 4.79
C VAL A 169 3.01 -1.28 4.57
N GLU A 170 1.89 -1.75 5.11
CA GLU A 170 0.62 -1.03 5.04
C GLU A 170 0.39 -0.20 6.31
N VAL A 171 -0.47 0.83 6.21
CA VAL A 171 -0.92 1.60 7.37
C VAL A 171 -2.32 1.14 7.75
N LYS A 172 -2.43 0.39 8.84
CA LYS A 172 -3.72 -0.08 9.38
C LYS A 172 -4.31 0.98 10.29
N GLU A 173 -5.57 1.34 10.09
CA GLU A 173 -6.26 2.31 10.94
C GLU A 173 -7.05 1.60 12.04
N ILE A 174 -6.81 1.99 13.30
CA ILE A 174 -7.58 1.54 14.46
C ILE A 174 -8.33 2.73 15.05
N LYS A 175 -9.66 2.62 15.08
CA LYS A 175 -10.55 3.64 15.62
C LYS A 175 -10.90 3.33 17.07
N MET A 176 -10.72 4.33 17.92
CA MET A 176 -11.03 4.29 19.36
C MET A 176 -11.96 5.44 19.75
N ARG A 177 -12.52 5.36 20.96
CA ARG A 177 -13.32 6.43 21.57
C ARG A 177 -12.55 7.01 22.77
N PRO A 178 -12.75 8.29 23.12
CA PRO A 178 -12.14 8.88 24.31
C PRO A 178 -12.53 8.15 25.61
N ASN A 179 -13.78 7.70 25.72
CA ASN A 179 -14.31 6.96 26.87
C ASN A 179 -14.41 5.46 26.57
N ILE A 180 -13.32 4.86 26.14
CA ILE A 180 -13.25 3.42 25.84
C ILE A 180 -13.29 2.60 27.14
N ASP A 181 -13.96 1.45 27.12
CA ASP A 181 -13.95 0.48 28.22
C ASP A 181 -12.65 -0.34 28.22
N ASP A 182 -12.21 -0.81 29.38
CA ASP A 182 -10.95 -1.56 29.52
C ASP A 182 -10.91 -2.82 28.62
N HIS A 183 -12.04 -3.53 28.48
CA HIS A 183 -12.09 -4.73 27.64
C HIS A 183 -11.98 -4.41 26.14
N ASP A 184 -12.61 -3.31 25.68
CA ASP A 184 -12.48 -2.86 24.29
C ASP A 184 -11.05 -2.36 24.04
N TYR A 185 -10.46 -1.63 24.99
CA TYR A 185 -9.06 -1.18 24.92
C TYR A 185 -8.10 -2.36 24.72
N GLU A 186 -8.18 -3.39 25.57
CA GLU A 186 -7.33 -4.57 25.46
C GLU A 186 -7.48 -5.28 24.10
N THR A 187 -8.72 -5.38 23.60
CA THR A 187 -9.00 -5.99 22.29
C THR A 187 -8.34 -5.19 21.16
N LYS A 188 -8.38 -3.86 21.23
CA LYS A 188 -7.70 -2.98 20.26
C LYS A 188 -6.19 -3.09 20.37
N MET A 189 -5.64 -3.17 21.58
CA MET A 189 -4.20 -3.34 21.79
C MET A 189 -3.68 -4.68 21.27
N LYS A 190 -4.46 -5.76 21.37
CA LYS A 190 -4.14 -7.04 20.72
C LYS A 190 -4.05 -6.89 19.20
N ALA A 191 -4.97 -6.14 18.58
CA ALA A 191 -4.92 -5.86 17.15
C ALA A 191 -3.70 -5.00 16.78
N VAL A 192 -3.36 -3.98 17.58
CA VAL A 192 -2.14 -3.16 17.42
C VAL A 192 -0.89 -4.04 17.40
N ARG A 193 -0.72 -4.92 18.40
CA ARG A 193 0.43 -5.82 18.52
C ARG A 193 0.53 -6.76 17.32
N ARG A 194 -0.59 -7.36 16.91
CA ARG A 194 -0.65 -8.22 15.73
C ARG A 194 -0.22 -7.49 14.46
N PHE A 195 -0.65 -6.24 14.25
CA PHE A 195 -0.21 -5.47 13.08
C PHE A 195 1.28 -5.15 13.11
N PHE A 196 1.86 -4.89 14.28
CA PHE A 196 3.31 -4.72 14.41
C PHE A 196 4.09 -6.02 14.14
N GLU A 197 3.59 -7.18 14.59
CA GLU A 197 4.16 -8.49 14.23
C GLU A 197 4.10 -8.74 12.72
N GLU A 198 2.99 -8.33 12.08
CA GLU A 198 2.82 -8.33 10.64
C GLU A 198 3.71 -7.26 9.95
N GLY A 199 4.40 -6.38 10.68
CA GLY A 199 5.31 -5.36 10.16
C GLY A 199 4.61 -4.12 9.59
N ASP A 200 3.32 -3.97 9.87
CA ASP A 200 2.50 -2.84 9.42
C ASP A 200 2.59 -1.66 10.39
N LYS A 201 2.39 -0.46 9.85
CA LYS A 201 2.22 0.76 10.64
C LYS A 201 0.79 0.82 11.15
N VAL A 202 0.60 1.43 12.31
CA VAL A 202 -0.74 1.59 12.90
C VAL A 202 -1.05 3.08 13.07
N LYS A 203 -2.13 3.53 12.43
CA LYS A 203 -2.74 4.83 12.66
C LYS A 203 -3.87 4.68 13.67
N LEU A 204 -3.69 5.25 14.86
CA LEU A 204 -4.71 5.32 15.89
C LEU A 204 -5.53 6.59 15.67
N THR A 205 -6.85 6.46 15.58
CA THR A 205 -7.75 7.59 15.40
C THR A 205 -8.81 7.61 16.50
N LEU A 206 -8.85 8.69 17.26
CA LEU A 206 -9.91 9.04 18.18
C LEU A 206 -10.86 10.03 17.50
N ARG A 207 -12.17 9.85 17.68
CA ARG A 207 -13.17 10.81 17.20
C ARG A 207 -13.96 11.37 18.37
N PHE A 208 -14.00 12.69 18.44
CA PHE A 208 -14.81 13.43 19.40
C PHE A 208 -16.17 13.80 18.79
N ARG A 209 -17.22 13.79 19.62
CA ARG A 209 -18.58 14.23 19.23
C ARG A 209 -19.11 15.31 20.16
N GLY A 210 -19.69 16.34 19.56
CA GLY A 210 -20.45 17.37 20.29
C GLY A 210 -19.63 17.99 21.42
N ARG A 211 -20.08 17.77 22.66
CA ARG A 211 -19.49 18.29 23.90
C ARG A 211 -18.17 17.63 24.29
N GLU A 212 -17.83 16.47 23.73
CA GLU A 212 -16.55 15.77 23.98
C GLU A 212 -15.34 16.55 23.45
N MET A 213 -15.55 17.53 22.57
CA MET A 213 -14.47 18.41 22.08
C MET A 213 -13.83 19.24 23.19
N ALA A 214 -14.50 19.41 24.34
CA ALA A 214 -13.94 20.04 25.52
C ALA A 214 -12.97 19.12 26.28
N HIS A 215 -13.02 17.80 26.04
CA HIS A 215 -12.23 16.78 26.73
C HIS A 215 -11.18 16.15 25.81
N GLN A 216 -10.38 17.00 25.16
CA GLN A 216 -9.29 16.54 24.28
C GLN A 216 -8.14 15.92 25.09
N ASP A 217 -7.97 16.36 26.33
CA ASP A 217 -7.05 15.82 27.33
C ASP A 217 -7.25 14.31 27.53
N LEU A 218 -8.50 13.83 27.61
CA LEU A 218 -8.78 12.38 27.71
C LEU A 218 -8.23 11.60 26.51
N GLY A 219 -8.34 12.17 25.31
CA GLY A 219 -7.77 11.56 24.11
C GLY A 219 -6.24 11.54 24.11
N MET A 220 -5.62 12.64 24.57
CA MET A 220 -4.16 12.70 24.73
C MET A 220 -3.66 11.68 25.73
N VAL A 221 -4.31 11.57 26.90
CA VAL A 221 -3.97 10.60 27.94
C VAL A 221 -4.07 9.17 27.40
N LEU A 222 -5.14 8.85 26.67
CA LEU A 222 -5.31 7.53 26.07
C LEU A 222 -4.21 7.20 25.04
N LEU A 223 -3.86 8.14 24.15
CA LEU A 223 -2.80 7.90 23.16
C LEU A 223 -1.42 7.83 23.80
N ASN A 224 -1.17 8.60 24.86
CA ASN A 224 0.07 8.51 25.63
C ASN A 224 0.19 7.17 26.34
N ARG A 225 -0.90 6.65 26.92
CA ARG A 225 -0.94 5.28 27.47
C ARG A 225 -0.58 4.25 26.42
N VAL A 226 -1.16 4.33 25.22
CA VAL A 226 -0.82 3.42 24.11
C VAL A 226 0.65 3.54 23.72
N ARG A 227 1.19 4.76 23.64
CA ARG A 227 2.61 5.01 23.36
C ARG A 227 3.51 4.33 24.39
N GLU A 228 3.20 4.45 25.68
CA GLU A 228 3.97 3.85 26.77
C GLU A 228 3.92 2.31 26.70
N GLU A 229 2.72 1.73 26.56
CA GLU A 229 2.54 0.28 26.45
C GLU A 229 3.16 -0.33 25.19
N THR A 230 3.40 0.47 24.15
CA THR A 230 4.02 0.02 22.89
C THR A 230 5.46 0.49 22.72
N ALA A 231 6.04 1.17 23.72
CA ALA A 231 7.37 1.78 23.60
C ALA A 231 8.49 0.78 23.28
N GLU A 232 8.35 -0.47 23.72
CA GLU A 232 9.30 -1.56 23.47
C GLU A 232 9.26 -2.07 22.03
N ILE A 233 8.06 -2.15 21.43
CA ILE A 233 7.82 -2.78 20.12
C ILE A 233 7.62 -1.78 18.98
N ALA A 234 7.37 -0.51 19.28
CA ALA A 234 7.03 0.51 18.30
C ALA A 234 7.75 1.84 18.54
N LYS A 235 7.86 2.63 17.48
CA LYS A 235 8.36 4.00 17.47
C LYS A 235 7.24 4.93 17.01
N VAL A 236 7.12 6.08 17.66
CA VAL A 236 6.20 7.14 17.24
C VAL A 236 6.74 7.80 15.97
N GLU A 237 5.99 7.72 14.87
CA GLU A 237 6.29 8.40 13.62
C GLU A 237 5.57 9.75 13.55
N ALA A 238 4.32 9.79 14.02
CA ALA A 238 3.55 11.01 14.19
C ALA A 238 2.98 11.07 15.61
N GLU A 239 3.43 12.08 16.36
CA GLU A 239 2.92 12.39 17.70
C GLU A 239 1.40 12.67 17.66
N PRO A 240 0.67 12.45 18.78
CA PRO A 240 -0.74 12.76 18.89
C PRO A 240 -1.06 14.19 18.45
N LYS A 241 -1.87 14.33 17.41
CA LYS A 241 -2.30 15.62 16.87
C LYS A 241 -3.79 15.66 16.64
N LEU A 242 -4.40 16.81 16.92
CA LEU A 242 -5.79 17.07 16.62
C LEU A 242 -5.94 17.46 15.14
N GLU A 243 -6.73 16.69 14.41
CA GLU A 243 -7.13 16.96 13.03
C GLU A 243 -8.66 17.11 12.98
N GLY A 244 -9.12 18.36 12.99
CA GLY A 244 -10.55 18.69 13.00
C GLY A 244 -11.27 18.19 14.26
N ARG A 245 -12.12 17.17 14.11
CA ARG A 245 -12.88 16.55 15.21
C ARG A 245 -12.30 15.18 15.61
N GLN A 246 -11.07 14.91 15.18
CA GLN A 246 -10.37 13.67 15.45
C GLN A 246 -9.00 13.97 16.02
N MET A 247 -8.45 13.02 16.75
CA MET A 247 -7.05 13.06 17.18
C MET A 247 -6.40 11.78 16.70
N MET A 248 -5.23 11.92 16.10
CA MET A 248 -4.52 10.80 15.51
C MET A 248 -3.07 10.71 15.95
N MET A 249 -2.58 9.48 16.02
CA MET A 249 -1.17 9.13 16.26
C MET A 249 -0.79 8.03 15.28
N VAL A 250 0.44 8.06 14.76
CA VAL A 250 0.96 6.99 13.89
C VAL A 250 2.17 6.36 14.56
N LEU A 251 2.11 5.04 14.70
CA LEU A 251 3.15 4.21 15.26
C LEU A 251 3.70 3.29 14.16
N ALA A 252 5.01 3.13 14.12
CA ALA A 252 5.70 2.18 13.26
C ALA A 252 6.37 1.09 14.11
N PRO A 253 6.37 -0.17 13.66
CA PRO A 253 7.06 -1.24 14.38
C PRO A 253 8.56 -0.97 14.41
N ARG A 254 9.20 -1.27 15.54
CA ARG A 254 10.67 -1.33 15.63
C ARG A 254 11.10 -2.65 14.99
N ALA A 255 11.42 -2.59 13.70
CA ALA A 255 12.02 -3.70 12.97
C ALA A 255 13.45 -3.98 13.46
#